data_AF-A0A7Y6I8A1-F1
#
_entry.id   AF-A0A7Y6I8A1-F1
#
_cell.length_a   1.000
_cell.length_b   1.000
_cell.length_c   1.000
_cell.angle_alpha   90.00
_cell.angle_beta   90.00
_cell.angle_gamma   90.00
#
_symmetry.space_group_name_H-M   'P 1'
#
loop_
_entity.id
_entity.type
_entity.pdbx_description
1 polymer ?
#
loop_
_entity_poly.entity_id
_entity_poly.type
_entity_poly.pdbx_seq_one_letter_code
_entity_poly.pdbx_strand_id
1 'polypeptide(L)' 'MKTSTRCPRCHQELDEGPIMYRCAHCCRTVYAADLDNEYVPRTPVAA' A
#
# COMPACT_ATOMS: atom_id res chain seq x y z
N MET A 1 6.75 -3.61 -11.74
CA MET A 1 6.91 -2.26 -11.15
C MET A 1 6.54 -2.36 -9.67
N LYS A 2 7.44 -1.95 -8.76
CA LYS A 2 7.14 -1.88 -7.32
C LYS A 2 6.49 -0.53 -7.05
N THR A 3 5.21 -0.52 -6.71
CA THR A 3 4.52 0.67 -6.20
C THR A 3 4.93 0.85 -4.73
N SER A 4 6.08 1.47 -4.48
CA SER A 4 6.52 1.82 -3.12
C SER A 4 5.51 2.79 -2.52
N THR A 5 4.68 2.27 -1.61
CA THR A 5 3.59 3.02 -1.01
C THR A 5 4.10 3.71 0.26
N ARG A 6 3.96 5.03 0.35
CA ARG A 6 4.55 5.83 1.44
C ARG A 6 3.50 6.29 2.45
N CYS A 7 3.87 6.31 3.72
CA CYS A 7 3.00 6.81 4.78
C CYS A 7 2.74 8.31 4.60
N PRO A 8 1.49 8.80 4.57
CA PRO A 8 1.18 10.23 4.35
C PRO A 8 1.65 11.14 5.49
N ARG A 9 2.07 10.58 6.63
CA ARG A 9 2.48 11.35 7.82
C ARG A 9 4.00 11.47 7.97
N CYS A 10 4.70 10.37 7.77
CA CYS A 10 6.15 10.28 7.98
C CYS A 10 6.92 9.99 6.68
N HIS A 11 6.21 9.81 5.56
CA HIS A 11 6.75 9.49 4.22
C HIS A 11 7.64 8.23 4.15
N GLN A 12 7.70 7.45 5.23
CA GLN A 12 8.39 6.17 5.29
C GLN A 12 7.69 5.15 4.38
N GLU A 13 8.47 4.25 3.78
CA GLU A 13 7.91 3.10 3.07
C GLU A 13 7.04 2.28 4.01
N LEU A 14 5.85 1.96 3.53
CA LEU A 14 4.94 1.06 4.20
C LEU A 14 5.22 -0.37 3.74
N ASP A 15 5.14 -1.31 4.66
CA ASP A 15 5.19 -2.73 4.31
C ASP A 15 3.99 -3.10 3.43
N GLU A 16 4.26 -3.76 2.30
CA GLU A 16 3.26 -4.08 1.29
C GLU A 16 2.27 -5.14 1.81
N GLY A 17 0.97 -4.81 1.73
CA GLY A 17 -0.12 -5.74 2.01
C GLY A 17 -1.27 -5.53 1.02
N PRO A 18 -2.05 -6.58 0.70
CA PRO A 18 -3.04 -6.53 -0.37
C PRO A 18 -4.24 -5.61 -0.09
N ILE A 19 -4.45 -5.25 1.18
CA ILE A 19 -5.63 -4.49 1.65
C ILE A 19 -5.21 -3.37 2.61
N MET A 20 -4.22 -3.65 3.45
CA MET A 20 -3.71 -2.75 4.48
C MET A 20 -2.20 -2.72 4.45
N TYR A 21 -1.68 -1.52 4.62
CA TYR A 21 -0.27 -1.21 4.73
C TYR A 21 0.01 -0.76 6.16
N ARG A 22 1.10 -1.23 6.76
CA ARG A 22 1.49 -0.82 8.12
C ARG A 22 2.80 -0.06 8.07
N CYS A 23 2.83 1.09 8.72
CA CYS A 23 4.08 1.84 8.89
C CYS A 23 4.82 1.33 10.12
N ALA A 24 6.04 0.82 9.95
CA ALA A 24 6.89 0.40 11.06
C ALA A 24 7.32 1.57 11.98
N HIS A 25 7.39 2.79 11.44
CA HIS A 25 7.83 3.97 12.19
C HIS A 25 6.69 4.61 12.99
N CYS A 26 5.55 4.78 12.34
CA CYS A 26 4.39 5.49 12.90
C CYS A 26 3.37 4.53 13.54
N CYS A 27 3.61 3.21 13.45
CA CYS A 27 2.70 2.12 13.85
C CYS A 27 1.28 2.25 13.29
N ARG A 28 1.11 3.04 12.23
CA ARG A 28 -0.18 3.40 11.67
C ARG A 28 -0.55 2.42 10.56
N THR A 29 -1.79 1.97 10.59
CA THR A 29 -2.40 1.20 9.50
C THR A 29 -2.97 2.19 8.49
N VAL A 30 -2.60 2.03 7.23
CA VAL A 30 -3.07 2.80 6.09
C VAL A 30 -3.77 1.82 5.16
N TYR A 31 -5.01 2.11 4.78
CA TYR A 31 -5.74 1.25 3.87
C TYR A 31 -5.34 1.54 2.44
N ALA A 32 -5.36 0.52 1.59
CA ALA A 32 -5.12 0.69 0.15
C ALA A 32 -6.10 1.69 -0.48
N ALA A 33 -7.33 1.78 0.04
CA ALA A 33 -8.34 2.75 -0.41
C ALA A 33 -8.06 4.20 0.00
N ASP A 34 -7.27 4.40 1.06
CA ASP A 34 -6.85 5.73 1.56
C ASP A 34 -5.63 6.25 0.80
N LEU A 35 -4.92 5.34 0.16
CA LEU A 35 -3.84 5.66 -0.75
C LEU A 35 -4.48 5.91 -2.11
N ASP A 36 -4.15 7.04 -2.74
CA ASP A 36 -4.51 7.37 -4.13
C ASP A 36 -3.75 6.46 -5.11
N ASN A 37 -3.63 5.17 -4.79
CA ASN A 37 -3.12 4.17 -5.68
C ASN A 37 -4.37 3.57 -6.32
N GLU A 38 -4.63 3.98 -7.56
CA GLU A 38 -5.61 3.36 -8.44
C GLU A 38 -5.50 1.84 -8.24
N TYR A 39 -6.55 1.22 -7.69
CA TYR A 39 -6.55 -0.21 -7.45
C TYR A 39 -6.43 -0.87 -8.81
N VAL A 40 -5.21 -1.25 -9.19
CA VAL A 40 -4.98 -2.09 -10.35
C VAL A 40 -5.25 -3.50 -9.86
N PRO A 41 -6.41 -4.11 -10.14
CA PRO A 41 -6.53 -5.53 -9.94
C PRO A 41 -5.37 -6.14 -10.72
N ARG A 42 -4.47 -6.84 -10.04
CA ARG A 42 -3.64 -7.81 -10.74
C ARG A 42 -4.65 -8.76 -11.34
N THR A 43 -4.95 -8.56 -12.63
CA THR A 43 -5.75 -9.50 -13.40
C THR A 43 -5.18 -10.87 -13.04
N PRO A 44 -5.98 -11.78 -12.45
CA PRO A 44 -5.52 -13.14 -12.36
C PRO A 44 -5.17 -13.50 -13.79
N VAL A 45 -3.88 -13.79 -14.04
CA VAL A 45 -3.48 -14.39 -15.30
C VAL A 45 -4.36 -15.63 -15.42
N ALA A 46 -5.36 -15.53 -16.28
CA ALA A 46 -6.36 -16.57 -16.45
C ALA A 46 -5.66 -17.74 -17.15
N ALA A 47 -5.70 -18.89 -16.47
CA ALA A 47 -5.52 -20.27 -16.93
C ALA A 47 -4.17 -20.65 -17.56
#